data_AF-A0A0Q4SFS0-F1
#
_entry.id   AF-A0A0Q4SFS0-F1
#
_cell.length_a   1.000
_cell.length_b   1.000
_cell.length_c   1.000
_cell.angle_alpha   90.00
_cell.angle_beta   90.00
_cell.angle_gamma   90.00
#
_symmetry.space_group_name_H-M   'P 1'
#
loop_
_entity.id
_entity.type
_entity.pdbx_description
1 polymer ?
#
loop_
_entity_poly.entity_id
_entity_poly.type
_entity_poly.pdbx_seq_one_letter_code
_entity_poly.pdbx_strand_id
1 'polypeptide(L)'
;MNSDFDKTFSALKTMGNIIPSAKTAFELLKKLNQETTNSESDILVSQVDKIQYQSNTNSYFYFYFPIISHILYYKPQYEKELLKYLISPNFANGTSEINEMISVIKGAMRFKLNENELYSTVQSQFWVENELSKLEKEIQREIDICQKELDE
;
A
#
# COMPACT_ATOMS: atom_id res chain seq x y z
N MET A 1 4.21 24.33 -3.73
CA MET A 1 4.68 23.04 -3.19
C MET A 1 3.49 22.33 -2.59
N ASN A 2 3.22 21.08 -2.97
CA ASN A 2 2.07 20.32 -2.44
C ASN A 2 2.41 19.81 -1.04
N SER A 3 2.21 20.65 -0.01
CA SER A 3 2.62 20.40 1.39
C SER A 3 2.01 19.13 1.95
N ASP A 4 0.82 18.77 1.49
CA ASP A 4 0.03 17.70 2.07
C ASP A 4 0.49 16.34 1.53
N PHE A 5 0.90 16.29 0.25
CA PHE A 5 1.57 15.11 -0.31
C PHE A 5 2.86 14.79 0.45
N ASP A 6 3.73 15.78 0.64
CA ASP A 6 5.00 15.59 1.33
C ASP A 6 4.81 15.15 2.79
N LYS A 7 3.74 15.59 3.46
CA LYS A 7 3.37 15.14 4.81
C LYS A 7 2.81 13.72 4.81
N THR A 8 1.93 13.40 3.87
CA THR A 8 1.33 12.06 3.70
C THR A 8 2.40 11.00 3.49
N PHE A 9 3.35 11.27 2.61
CA PHE A 9 4.43 10.35 2.28
C PHE A 9 5.73 10.70 3.01
N SER A 10 5.64 11.35 4.17
CA SER A 10 6.81 11.81 4.94
C SER A 10 7.74 10.68 5.38
N ALA A 11 7.18 9.51 5.73
CA ALA A 11 7.94 8.31 6.05
C ALA A 11 8.77 7.83 4.84
N LEU A 12 8.14 7.73 3.65
CA LEU A 12 8.82 7.36 2.40
C LEU A 12 9.89 8.40 2.02
N LYS A 13 9.57 9.69 2.14
CA LYS A 13 10.49 10.80 1.88
C LYS A 13 11.72 10.73 2.79
N THR A 14 11.50 10.50 4.08
CA THR A 14 12.58 10.34 5.07
C THR A 14 13.44 9.13 4.76
N MET A 15 12.80 7.99 4.41
CA MET A 15 13.48 6.78 3.99
C MET A 15 14.35 7.01 2.74
N GLY A 16 13.91 7.87 1.82
CA GLY A 16 14.65 8.25 0.63
C GLY A 16 16.00 8.94 0.88
N ASN A 17 16.27 9.41 2.10
CA ASN A 17 17.59 9.92 2.47
C ASN A 17 18.61 8.79 2.71
N ILE A 18 18.13 7.56 2.88
CA ILE A 18 18.95 6.38 3.20
C ILE A 18 18.89 5.36 2.06
N ILE A 19 17.69 5.12 1.52
CA ILE A 19 17.40 4.10 0.52
C ILE A 19 17.10 4.77 -0.84
N PRO A 20 17.95 4.60 -1.87
CA PRO A 20 17.74 5.22 -3.17
C PRO A 20 16.42 4.83 -3.88
N SER A 21 15.96 3.59 -3.69
CA SER A 21 14.69 3.12 -4.24
C SER A 21 13.51 3.85 -3.61
N ALA A 22 13.53 4.10 -2.30
CA ALA A 22 12.52 4.90 -1.60
C ALA A 22 12.47 6.35 -2.12
N LYS A 23 13.62 6.96 -2.39
CA LYS A 23 13.70 8.30 -2.99
C LYS A 23 13.06 8.32 -4.39
N THR A 24 13.39 7.34 -5.21
CA THR A 24 12.86 7.23 -6.57
C THR A 24 11.36 6.97 -6.56
N ALA A 25 10.89 6.07 -5.69
CA ALA A 25 9.47 5.81 -5.49
C ALA A 25 8.72 7.08 -5.07
N PHE A 26 9.26 7.87 -4.14
CA PHE A 26 8.64 9.13 -3.71
C PHE A 26 8.46 10.13 -4.87
N GLU A 27 9.49 10.34 -5.68
CA GLU A 27 9.44 11.27 -6.81
C GLU A 27 8.49 10.82 -7.92
N LEU A 28 8.40 9.51 -8.17
CA LEU A 28 7.45 8.93 -9.12
C LEU A 28 6.02 9.00 -8.58
N LEU A 29 5.79 8.64 -7.32
CA LEU A 29 4.49 8.70 -6.66
C LEU A 29 3.91 10.12 -6.67
N LYS A 30 4.78 11.14 -6.50
CA LYS A 30 4.40 12.56 -6.55
C LYS A 30 3.83 13.00 -7.90
N LYS A 31 4.19 12.32 -8.98
CA LYS A 31 3.76 12.60 -10.35
C LYS A 31 2.67 11.64 -10.83
N LEU A 32 2.37 10.59 -10.05
CA LEU A 32 1.45 9.54 -10.43
C LEU A 32 0.05 10.11 -10.66
N ASN A 33 -0.51 9.79 -11.82
CA ASN A 33 -1.87 10.15 -12.19
C ASN A 33 -2.43 9.14 -13.22
N GLN A 34 -3.65 9.39 -13.71
CA GLN A 34 -4.31 8.50 -14.67
C GLN A 34 -3.58 8.38 -16.01
N GLU A 35 -2.89 9.43 -16.46
CA GLU A 35 -2.13 9.49 -17.71
C GLU A 35 -0.72 8.90 -17.61
N THR A 36 -0.22 8.64 -16.39
CA THR A 36 1.10 8.01 -16.18
C THR A 36 1.20 6.71 -16.97
N THR A 37 2.28 6.53 -17.71
CA THR A 37 2.42 5.37 -18.60
C THR A 37 2.62 4.08 -17.81
N ASN A 38 2.36 2.93 -18.44
CA ASN A 38 2.64 1.64 -17.83
C ASN A 38 4.14 1.50 -17.51
N SER A 39 5.03 1.94 -18.41
CA SER A 39 6.47 1.85 -18.17
C SER A 39 6.91 2.65 -16.93
N GLU A 40 6.37 3.85 -16.70
CA GLU A 40 6.67 4.62 -15.49
C GLU A 40 6.08 3.97 -14.23
N SER A 41 4.90 3.36 -14.36
CA SER A 41 4.23 2.66 -13.27
C SER A 41 4.97 1.37 -12.91
N ASP A 42 5.48 0.62 -13.90
CA ASP A 42 6.32 -0.56 -13.71
C ASP A 42 7.60 -0.21 -12.93
N ILE A 43 8.22 0.93 -13.27
CA ILE A 43 9.38 1.44 -12.54
C ILE A 43 8.98 1.76 -11.10
N LEU A 44 7.86 2.46 -10.86
CA LEU A 44 7.39 2.79 -9.53
C LEU A 44 7.17 1.52 -8.68
N VAL A 45 6.43 0.53 -9.21
CA VAL A 45 6.18 -0.75 -8.53
C VAL A 45 7.49 -1.47 -8.21
N SER A 46 8.42 -1.52 -9.18
CA SER A 46 9.75 -2.10 -8.96
C SER A 46 10.54 -1.37 -7.86
N GLN A 47 10.45 -0.04 -7.78
CA GLN A 47 11.13 0.71 -6.73
C GLN A 47 10.50 0.46 -5.36
N VAL A 48 9.17 0.36 -5.27
CA VAL A 48 8.47 0.02 -4.02
C VAL A 48 8.93 -1.34 -3.49
N ASP A 49 9.03 -2.35 -4.36
CA ASP A 49 9.50 -3.69 -3.99
C ASP A 49 10.95 -3.68 -3.49
N LYS A 50 11.82 -2.88 -4.11
CA LYS A 50 13.22 -2.68 -3.70
C LYS A 50 13.40 -1.90 -2.40
N ILE A 51 12.35 -1.35 -1.78
CA ILE A 51 12.51 -0.66 -0.48
C ILE A 51 12.85 -1.67 0.61
N GLN A 52 12.25 -2.86 0.56
CA GLN A 52 12.44 -3.94 1.55
C GLN A 52 12.42 -3.43 3.00
N TYR A 53 11.38 -2.69 3.38
CA TYR A 53 11.29 -2.05 4.70
C TYR A 53 11.27 -3.11 5.82
N GLN A 54 12.35 -3.18 6.60
CA GLN A 54 12.48 -4.15 7.69
C GLN A 54 11.86 -3.59 8.98
N SER A 55 10.71 -4.11 9.37
CA SER A 55 10.04 -3.73 10.61
C SER A 55 9.13 -4.85 11.11
N ASN A 56 8.48 -4.64 12.27
CA ASN A 56 7.40 -5.53 12.69
C ASN A 56 6.19 -5.39 11.73
N THR A 57 5.32 -6.39 11.77
CA THR A 57 4.15 -6.54 10.90
C THR A 57 3.26 -5.29 10.83
N ASN A 58 3.00 -4.65 11.97
CA ASN A 58 2.14 -3.45 12.03
C ASN A 58 2.83 -2.23 11.42
N SER A 59 4.07 -1.97 11.80
CA SER A 59 4.86 -0.87 11.24
C SER A 59 5.07 -1.04 9.74
N TYR A 60 5.28 -2.29 9.29
CA TYR A 60 5.37 -2.64 7.88
C TYR A 60 4.09 -2.29 7.13
N PHE A 61 2.95 -2.77 7.62
CA PHE A 61 1.64 -2.47 7.05
C PHE A 61 1.41 -0.95 6.98
N TYR A 62 1.62 -0.22 8.08
CA TYR A 62 1.36 1.21 8.12
C TYR A 62 2.29 2.04 7.23
N PHE A 63 3.51 1.57 6.98
CA PHE A 63 4.44 2.21 6.05
C PHE A 63 3.97 2.06 4.60
N TYR A 64 3.61 0.83 4.19
CA TYR A 64 3.20 0.56 2.81
C TYR A 64 1.78 1.02 2.49
N PHE A 65 0.86 1.01 3.46
CA PHE A 65 -0.55 1.33 3.26
C PHE A 65 -0.82 2.60 2.44
N PRO A 66 -0.29 3.80 2.79
CA PRO A 66 -0.58 5.00 2.01
C PRO A 66 0.02 4.95 0.61
N ILE A 67 1.16 4.25 0.43
CA ILE A 67 1.84 4.10 -0.86
C ILE A 67 0.99 3.22 -1.79
N ILE A 68 0.62 2.03 -1.31
CA ILE A 68 -0.10 1.02 -2.09
C ILE A 68 -1.49 1.49 -2.48
N SER A 69 -2.25 2.00 -1.52
CA SER A 69 -3.60 2.52 -1.79
C SER A 69 -3.58 3.70 -2.78
N HIS A 70 -2.54 4.53 -2.75
CA HIS A 70 -2.39 5.62 -3.72
C HIS A 70 -2.08 5.11 -5.13
N ILE A 71 -1.20 4.10 -5.24
CA ILE A 71 -0.88 3.48 -6.53
C ILE A 71 -2.11 2.80 -7.12
N LEU A 72 -2.81 1.99 -6.32
CA LEU A 72 -3.96 1.21 -6.79
C LEU A 72 -5.18 2.06 -7.14
N TYR A 73 -5.31 3.27 -6.58
CA TYR A 73 -6.29 4.24 -7.06
C TYR A 73 -6.06 4.63 -8.53
N TYR A 74 -4.81 4.92 -8.92
CA TYR A 74 -4.49 5.37 -10.28
C TYR A 74 -4.25 4.22 -11.26
N LYS A 75 -3.72 3.10 -10.77
CA LYS A 75 -3.25 1.98 -11.58
C LYS A 75 -3.71 0.65 -10.97
N PRO A 76 -5.04 0.39 -10.95
CA PRO A 76 -5.60 -0.82 -10.33
C PRO A 76 -5.09 -2.12 -10.97
N GLN A 77 -4.57 -2.08 -12.20
CA GLN A 77 -4.01 -3.25 -12.87
C GLN A 77 -2.79 -3.87 -12.17
N TYR A 78 -2.13 -3.14 -11.25
CA TYR A 78 -1.00 -3.64 -10.46
C TYR A 78 -1.41 -4.28 -9.13
N GLU A 79 -2.69 -4.64 -8.96
CA GLU A 79 -3.19 -5.27 -7.74
C GLU A 79 -2.35 -6.51 -7.36
N LYS A 80 -1.98 -7.32 -8.35
CA LYS A 80 -1.30 -8.59 -8.13
C LYS A 80 0.09 -8.43 -7.52
N GLU A 81 0.78 -7.38 -7.91
CA GLU A 81 2.12 -7.07 -7.41
C GLU A 81 2.09 -6.39 -6.04
N LEU A 82 0.98 -5.73 -5.71
CA LEU A 82 0.93 -4.76 -4.60
C LEU A 82 0.04 -5.17 -3.44
N LEU A 83 -1.01 -5.98 -3.65
CA LEU A 83 -1.92 -6.35 -2.56
C LEU A 83 -1.21 -7.11 -1.44
N LYS A 84 -0.18 -7.90 -1.75
CA LYS A 84 0.66 -8.61 -0.76
C LYS A 84 1.11 -7.71 0.40
N TYR A 85 1.43 -6.44 0.15
CA TYR A 85 1.86 -5.50 1.20
C TYR A 85 0.75 -5.13 2.20
N LEU A 86 -0.51 -5.29 1.83
CA LEU A 86 -1.66 -5.05 2.68
C LEU A 86 -2.20 -6.35 3.30
N ILE A 87 -2.13 -7.47 2.56
CA ILE A 87 -2.71 -8.75 2.97
C ILE A 87 -1.76 -9.52 3.90
N SER A 88 -0.54 -9.79 3.47
CA SER A 88 0.42 -10.63 4.20
C SER A 88 0.65 -10.19 5.66
N PRO A 89 0.80 -8.88 5.99
CA PRO A 89 0.96 -8.51 7.39
C PRO A 89 -0.30 -8.76 8.25
N ASN A 90 -1.51 -8.55 7.70
CA ASN A 90 -2.73 -8.81 8.46
C ASN A 90 -2.99 -10.31 8.59
N PHE A 91 -2.63 -11.10 7.58
CA PHE A 91 -2.63 -12.56 7.67
C PHE A 91 -1.66 -13.07 8.75
N ALA A 92 -0.43 -12.54 8.80
CA ALA A 92 0.53 -12.88 9.85
C ALA A 92 0.05 -12.48 11.27
N ASN A 93 -0.89 -11.54 11.37
CA ASN A 93 -1.57 -11.17 12.61
C ASN A 93 -2.84 -12.00 12.90
N GLY A 94 -3.15 -13.00 12.08
CA GLY A 94 -4.23 -13.96 12.29
C GLY A 94 -5.50 -13.73 11.47
N THR A 95 -5.53 -12.76 10.55
CA THR A 95 -6.71 -12.52 9.70
C THR A 95 -6.64 -13.34 8.41
N SER A 96 -7.49 -14.37 8.31
CA SER A 96 -7.53 -15.29 7.14
C SER A 96 -8.82 -15.24 6.33
N GLU A 97 -9.82 -14.48 6.75
CA GLU A 97 -11.12 -14.38 6.07
C GLU A 97 -11.22 -13.09 5.25
N ILE A 98 -11.75 -13.16 4.03
CA ILE A 98 -11.84 -12.01 3.09
C ILE A 98 -12.53 -10.79 3.73
N ASN A 99 -13.71 -11.01 4.33
CA ASN A 99 -14.50 -9.92 4.92
C ASN A 99 -13.81 -9.30 6.14
N GLU A 100 -13.12 -10.12 6.94
CA GLU A 100 -12.35 -9.64 8.07
C GLU A 100 -11.13 -8.84 7.59
N MET A 101 -10.41 -9.33 6.58
CA MET A 101 -9.28 -8.66 5.94
C MET A 101 -9.65 -7.26 5.44
N ILE A 102 -10.77 -7.14 4.72
CA ILE A 102 -11.31 -5.85 4.26
C ILE A 102 -11.63 -4.95 5.46
N SER A 103 -12.29 -5.49 6.48
CA SER A 103 -12.66 -4.75 7.70
C SER A 103 -11.43 -4.23 8.45
N VAL A 104 -10.40 -5.06 8.60
CA VAL A 104 -9.13 -4.71 9.26
C VAL A 104 -8.42 -3.60 8.49
N ILE A 105 -8.29 -3.71 7.17
CA ILE A 105 -7.64 -2.68 6.34
C ILE A 105 -8.39 -1.34 6.42
N LYS A 106 -9.72 -1.35 6.32
CA LYS A 106 -10.56 -0.15 6.48
C LYS A 106 -10.44 0.44 7.89
N GLY A 107 -10.49 -0.42 8.91
CA GLY A 107 -10.36 -0.02 10.31
C GLY A 107 -9.00 0.63 10.59
N ALA A 108 -7.92 0.05 10.09
CA ALA A 108 -6.56 0.56 10.24
C ALA A 108 -6.38 1.92 9.57
N MET A 109 -6.97 2.13 8.39
CA MET A 109 -7.02 3.44 7.73
C MET A 109 -7.70 4.50 8.61
N ARG A 110 -8.91 4.20 9.09
CA ARG A 110 -9.70 5.13 9.92
C ARG A 110 -9.00 5.45 11.23
N PHE A 111 -8.43 4.43 11.87
CA PHE A 111 -7.62 4.59 13.08
C PHE A 111 -6.46 5.57 12.84
N LYS A 112 -5.68 5.37 11.76
CA LYS A 112 -4.53 6.24 11.47
C LYS A 112 -4.92 7.65 11.04
N LEU A 113 -6.03 7.81 10.33
CA LEU A 113 -6.56 9.14 9.99
C LEU A 113 -7.00 9.92 11.22
N ASN A 114 -7.50 9.24 12.25
CA ASN A 114 -7.84 9.88 13.53
C ASN A 114 -6.59 10.31 14.33
N GLU A 115 -5.46 9.60 14.19
CA GLU A 115 -4.18 10.02 14.78
C GLU A 115 -3.49 11.14 13.97
N ASN A 116 -3.62 11.08 12.64
CA ASN A 116 -3.01 12.00 11.69
C ASN A 116 -3.90 12.12 10.45
N GLU A 117 -4.61 13.25 10.32
CA GLU A 117 -5.53 13.51 9.21
C GLU A 117 -4.84 13.44 7.83
N LEU A 118 -3.52 13.66 7.78
CA LEU A 118 -2.71 13.59 6.58
C LEU A 118 -2.07 12.22 6.38
N TYR A 119 -2.51 11.16 7.06
CA TYR A 119 -1.94 9.83 6.90
C TYR A 119 -2.15 9.25 5.49
N SER A 120 -3.26 9.59 4.83
CA SER A 120 -3.63 9.03 3.54
C SER A 120 -4.32 10.06 2.65
N THR A 121 -4.07 10.00 1.34
CA THR A 121 -4.69 10.92 0.38
C THR A 121 -6.19 10.64 0.21
N VAL A 122 -6.96 11.63 -0.25
CA VAL A 122 -8.39 11.45 -0.55
C VAL A 122 -8.61 10.33 -1.59
N GLN A 123 -7.72 10.21 -2.57
CA GLN A 123 -7.73 9.16 -3.58
C GLN A 123 -7.54 7.78 -2.96
N SER A 124 -6.53 7.64 -2.09
CA SER A 124 -6.29 6.41 -1.33
C SER A 124 -7.51 6.02 -0.48
N GLN A 125 -8.10 6.99 0.23
CA GLN A 125 -9.29 6.77 1.05
C GLN A 125 -10.48 6.31 0.20
N PHE A 126 -10.69 6.94 -0.96
CA PHE A 126 -11.73 6.55 -1.90
C PHE A 126 -11.54 5.10 -2.38
N TRP A 127 -10.33 4.73 -2.78
CA TRP A 127 -10.03 3.36 -3.24
C TRP A 127 -10.29 2.33 -2.14
N VAL A 128 -9.81 2.59 -0.91
CA VAL A 128 -10.02 1.66 0.21
C VAL A 128 -11.51 1.52 0.55
N GLU A 129 -12.28 2.60 0.56
CA GLU A 129 -13.70 2.52 0.92
C GLU A 129 -14.57 1.89 -0.16
N ASN A 130 -14.26 2.10 -1.44
CA ASN A 130 -15.17 1.79 -2.55
C ASN A 130 -14.70 0.68 -3.49
N GLU A 131 -13.38 0.50 -3.63
CA GLU A 131 -12.80 -0.42 -4.63
C GLU A 131 -12.22 -1.67 -4.00
N LEU A 132 -11.64 -1.59 -2.80
CA LEU A 132 -11.04 -2.75 -2.12
C LEU A 132 -12.00 -3.93 -1.97
N SER A 133 -13.27 -3.68 -1.63
CA SER A 133 -14.26 -4.74 -1.45
C SER A 133 -14.68 -5.42 -2.75
N LYS A 134 -14.30 -4.88 -3.92
CA LYS A 134 -14.55 -5.53 -5.21
C LYS A 134 -13.45 -6.53 -5.58
N LEU A 135 -12.35 -6.54 -4.83
CA LEU A 135 -11.17 -7.37 -5.06
C LEU A 135 -11.19 -8.67 -4.24
N GLU A 136 -12.38 -9.23 -3.96
CA GLU A 136 -12.50 -10.42 -3.10
C GLU A 136 -11.67 -11.61 -3.60
N LYS A 137 -11.64 -11.82 -4.93
CA LYS A 137 -10.89 -12.93 -5.55
C LYS A 137 -9.39 -12.74 -5.42
N GLU A 138 -8.95 -11.50 -5.59
CA GLU A 138 -7.55 -11.10 -5.50
C GLU A 138 -7.07 -11.18 -4.04
N ILE A 139 -7.90 -10.75 -3.08
CA ILE A 139 -7.64 -10.90 -1.65
C ILE A 139 -7.53 -12.38 -1.28
N GLN A 140 -8.48 -13.22 -1.72
CA GLN A 140 -8.41 -14.66 -1.48
C GLN A 140 -7.13 -15.27 -2.04
N ARG A 141 -6.75 -14.88 -3.27
CA ARG A 141 -5.50 -15.35 -3.89
C ARG A 141 -4.28 -15.03 -3.04
N GLU A 142 -4.18 -13.82 -2.49
CA GLU A 142 -3.04 -13.46 -1.63
C GLU A 142 -3.08 -14.21 -0.29
N ILE A 143 -4.26 -14.46 0.28
CA ILE A 143 -4.42 -15.30 1.49
C ILE A 143 -3.96 -16.73 1.21
N ASP A 144 -4.37 -17.32 0.08
CA ASP A 144 -3.99 -18.68 -0.32
C ASP A 144 -2.47 -18.81 -0.49
N ILE A 145 -1.81 -17.78 -1.04
CA ILE A 145 -0.34 -17.72 -1.15
C ILE A 145 0.29 -17.75 0.25
N CYS A 146 -0.18 -16.90 1.16
CA CYS A 146 0.35 -16.87 2.53
C CYS A 146 0.12 -18.18 3.28
N GLN A 147 -1.03 -18.82 3.12
CA GLN A 147 -1.30 -20.13 3.72
C GLN A 147 -0.32 -21.19 3.20
N LYS A 148 -0.09 -21.22 1.89
CA LYS A 148 0.85 -22.16 1.28
C LYS A 148 2.27 -21.98 1.80
N GLU A 149 2.72 -20.74 1.99
CA GLU A 149 4.04 -20.43 2.56
C GLU A 149 4.22 -20.89 4.02
N LEU A 150 3.12 -21.04 4.79
CA LEU A 150 3.17 -21.59 6.15
C LEU A 150 3.23 -23.13 6.18
N ASP A 151 2.70 -23.77 5.14
CA ASP A 151 2.63 -25.23 5.04
C ASP A 151 3.93 -25.86 4.49
N GLU A 152 4.86 -25.04 3.96
CA GLU A 152 6.20 -25.41 3.45
C GLU A 152 7.31 -25.33 4.53
#